data_AF-A0A6N2MLH3-F1
#
_entry.id   AF-A0A6N2MLH3-F1
#
_cell.length_a   1.000
_cell.length_b   1.000
_cell.length_c   1.000
_cell.angle_alpha   90.00
_cell.angle_beta   90.00
_cell.angle_gamma   90.00
#
_symmetry.space_group_name_H-M   'P 1'
#
loop_
_entity.id
_entity.type
_entity.pdbx_description
1 polymer ?
#
loop_
_entity_poly.entity_id
_entity_poly.type
_entity_poly.pdbx_seq_one_letter_code
_entity_poly.pdbx_strand_id
1 'polypeptide(L)'
;MESAPVSNERLGFGKMGYGCQHYRRRCQIRAPCCNEIFTCRHCHNEAANMLKNFCDRHELNRCDVKQVICAVCDTEQPVAQVCTNCGVNMGNISAKYANSLMLLRKDSSIVMNVGSAELVVAKLFSLQEVWFLLCNISS
;
A
#
# COMPACT_ATOMS: atom_id res chain seq x y z
N MET A 1 0.07 -36.00 30.16
CA MET A 1 -0.60 -35.12 29.18
C MET A 1 -0.21 -33.70 29.56
N GLU A 2 0.84 -33.16 28.94
CA GLU A 2 1.31 -31.80 29.26
C GLU A 2 0.59 -30.82 28.34
N SER A 3 -0.33 -30.05 28.89
CA SER A 3 -1.13 -29.05 28.17
C SER A 3 -0.29 -27.79 27.91
N ALA A 4 0.18 -27.63 26.68
CA ALA A 4 0.90 -26.42 26.24
C ALA A 4 -0.03 -25.19 26.24
N PRO A 5 0.37 -24.04 26.82
CA PRO A 5 -0.36 -22.80 26.65
C PRO A 5 0.06 -22.15 25.32
N VAL A 6 -0.41 -22.68 24.19
CA VAL A 6 -0.16 -22.06 22.87
C VAL A 6 -1.30 -21.09 22.57
N SER A 7 -1.10 -19.78 22.76
CA SER A 7 -1.72 -18.77 21.87
C SER A 7 -1.39 -17.30 22.19
N ASN A 8 -1.15 -16.89 23.45
CA ASN A 8 -1.20 -15.44 23.75
C ASN A 8 0.16 -14.71 23.83
N GLU A 9 1.24 -15.38 24.23
CA GLU A 9 2.55 -14.72 24.43
C GLU A 9 3.21 -14.30 23.10
N ARG A 10 3.05 -15.11 22.04
CA ARG A 10 3.62 -14.82 20.71
C ARG A 10 3.03 -13.56 20.07
N LEU A 11 1.80 -13.19 20.40
CA LEU A 11 1.18 -11.95 19.92
C LEU A 11 1.87 -10.69 20.49
N GLY A 12 2.52 -10.83 21.65
CA GLY A 12 3.25 -9.76 22.35
C GLY A 12 4.73 -9.64 21.97
N PHE A 13 5.31 -10.67 21.34
CA PHE A 13 6.75 -10.72 21.08
C PHE A 13 7.27 -9.51 20.29
N GLY A 14 8.27 -8.83 20.83
CA GLY A 14 8.95 -7.71 20.16
C GLY A 14 8.12 -6.44 19.94
N LYS A 15 6.95 -6.24 20.60
CA LYS A 15 6.11 -5.03 20.40
C LYS A 15 6.88 -3.69 20.43
N MET A 16 7.92 -3.60 21.25
CA MET A 16 8.71 -2.39 21.46
C MET A 16 10.05 -2.37 20.69
N GLY A 17 10.43 -3.50 20.05
CA GLY A 17 11.72 -3.65 19.37
C GLY A 17 11.68 -3.35 17.87
N TYR A 18 10.48 -3.15 17.30
CA TYR A 18 10.31 -2.98 15.85
C TYR A 18 9.44 -1.75 15.53
N GLY A 19 9.70 -1.17 14.36
CA GLY A 19 9.03 0.02 13.87
C GLY A 19 10.00 1.18 13.66
N CYS A 20 9.45 2.37 13.56
CA CYS A 20 10.18 3.62 13.40
C CYS A 20 9.56 4.71 14.29
N GLN A 21 10.12 5.92 14.26
CA GLN A 21 9.58 7.07 14.97
C GLN A 21 8.14 7.41 14.58
N HIS A 22 7.71 7.05 13.36
CA HIS A 22 6.36 7.31 12.87
C HIS A 22 5.35 6.27 13.38
N TYR A 23 5.71 4.98 13.36
CA TYR A 23 4.83 3.88 13.77
C TYR A 23 5.61 2.77 14.47
N ARG A 24 5.10 2.31 15.61
CA ARG A 24 5.54 1.09 16.27
C ARG A 24 4.73 -0.10 15.77
N ARG A 25 5.29 -0.85 14.82
CA ARG A 25 4.67 -2.03 14.22
C ARG A 25 5.72 -3.06 13.84
N ARG A 26 5.31 -4.33 13.76
CA ARG A 26 6.19 -5.48 13.49
C ARG A 26 6.16 -5.92 12.03
N CYS A 27 5.90 -4.97 11.14
CA CYS A 27 5.93 -5.16 9.69
C CYS A 27 6.61 -4.00 8.99
N GLN A 28 7.28 -4.33 7.89
CA GLN A 28 7.73 -3.41 6.86
C GLN A 28 6.79 -3.54 5.65
N ILE A 29 6.75 -2.52 4.80
CA ILE A 29 5.93 -2.47 3.59
C ILE A 29 6.84 -2.58 2.37
N ARG A 30 6.40 -3.33 1.36
CA ARG A 30 6.97 -3.25 0.03
C ARG A 30 6.21 -2.18 -0.77
N ALA A 31 6.91 -1.13 -1.14
CA ALA A 31 6.34 -0.01 -1.87
C ALA A 31 6.10 -0.42 -3.34
N PRO A 32 4.86 -0.41 -3.86
CA PRO A 32 4.58 -0.80 -5.25
C PRO A 32 5.14 0.17 -6.30
N CYS A 33 5.47 1.41 -5.91
CA CYS A 33 6.01 2.43 -6.80
C CYS A 33 7.49 2.20 -7.18
N CYS A 34 8.31 1.72 -6.24
CA CYS A 34 9.75 1.54 -6.43
C CYS A 34 10.26 0.13 -6.05
N ASN A 35 9.37 -0.74 -5.56
CA ASN A 35 9.66 -2.10 -5.10
C ASN A 35 10.63 -2.21 -3.90
N GLU A 36 10.97 -1.08 -3.28
CA GLU A 36 11.81 -1.00 -2.09
C GLU A 36 11.01 -1.28 -0.80
N ILE A 37 11.74 -1.63 0.26
CA ILE A 37 11.17 -2.01 1.55
C ILE A 37 11.36 -0.88 2.54
N PHE A 38 10.27 -0.47 3.19
CA PHE A 38 10.28 0.60 4.20
C PHE A 38 9.50 0.22 5.44
N THR A 39 9.94 0.73 6.60
CA THR A 39 9.20 0.50 7.86
C THR A 39 7.82 1.17 7.85
N CYS A 40 7.63 2.27 7.12
CA CYS A 40 6.32 2.90 6.90
C CYS A 40 6.31 3.84 5.70
N ARG A 41 5.11 4.34 5.34
CA ARG A 41 4.94 5.32 4.26
C ARG A 41 5.68 6.65 4.50
N HIS A 42 5.80 7.09 5.75
CA HIS A 42 6.49 8.35 6.07
C HIS A 42 7.99 8.19 5.86
N CYS A 43 8.57 7.06 6.29
CA CYS A 43 9.96 6.72 5.99
C CYS A 43 10.22 6.62 4.48
N HIS A 44 9.29 6.03 3.72
CA HIS A 44 9.37 6.02 2.27
C HIS A 44 9.39 7.44 1.69
N ASN A 45 8.40 8.28 2.03
CA ASN A 45 8.29 9.61 1.44
C ASN A 45 9.47 10.52 1.82
N GLU A 46 10.00 10.39 3.04
CA GLU A 46 11.23 11.08 3.44
C GLU A 46 12.42 10.67 2.56
N ALA A 47 12.62 9.37 2.34
CA ALA A 47 13.70 8.88 1.48
C ALA A 47 13.51 9.32 0.02
N ALA A 48 12.30 9.17 -0.52
CA ALA A 48 11.97 9.54 -1.89
C ALA A 48 12.14 11.05 -2.13
N ASN A 49 11.82 11.90 -1.15
CA ASN A 49 11.99 13.36 -1.26
C ASN A 49 13.45 13.80 -1.24
N MET A 50 14.35 12.99 -0.67
CA MET A 50 15.80 13.27 -0.64
C MET A 50 16.52 12.86 -1.93
N LEU A 51 15.83 12.22 -2.88
CA LEU A 51 16.43 11.83 -4.15
C LEU A 51 16.87 13.06 -4.97
N LYS A 52 18.10 12.97 -5.49
CA LYS A 52 18.72 14.04 -6.30
C LYS A 52 17.97 14.25 -7.61
N ASN A 53 17.57 13.15 -8.23
CA ASN A 53 16.79 13.16 -9.46
C ASN A 53 15.33 13.52 -9.13
N PHE A 54 14.86 14.65 -9.65
CA PHE A 54 13.49 15.10 -9.43
C PHE A 54 12.44 14.13 -9.98
N CYS A 55 12.75 13.41 -11.08
CA CYS A 55 11.85 12.43 -11.69
C CYS A 55 11.60 11.21 -10.81
N ASP A 56 12.55 10.91 -9.92
CA ASP A 56 12.46 9.74 -9.03
C ASP A 56 11.76 10.10 -7.72
N ARG A 57 11.43 11.37 -7.47
CA ARG A 57 10.69 11.79 -6.29
C ARG A 57 9.22 11.41 -6.42
N HIS A 58 8.70 10.72 -5.43
CA HIS A 58 7.31 10.29 -5.42
C HIS A 58 6.83 10.02 -3.99
N GLU A 59 5.51 9.97 -3.83
CA GLU A 59 4.89 9.59 -2.58
C GLU A 59 4.26 8.21 -2.68
N LEU A 60 4.34 7.46 -1.60
CA LEU A 60 3.68 6.18 -1.52
C LEU A 60 2.18 6.36 -1.25
N ASN A 61 1.36 5.92 -2.20
CA ASN A 61 -0.07 5.72 -1.98
C ASN A 61 -0.30 4.52 -1.06
N ARG A 62 -0.80 4.78 0.15
CA ARG A 62 -1.07 3.74 1.16
C ARG A 62 -2.07 2.68 0.71
N CYS A 63 -2.95 3.00 -0.24
CA CYS A 63 -3.97 2.08 -0.72
C CYS A 63 -3.41 1.03 -1.68
N ASP A 64 -2.24 1.28 -2.28
CA ASP A 64 -1.64 0.39 -3.28
C ASP A 64 -0.74 -0.68 -2.64
N VAL A 65 -0.46 -0.56 -1.35
CA VAL A 65 0.38 -1.52 -0.61
C VAL A 65 -0.37 -2.84 -0.42
N LYS A 66 0.09 -3.88 -1.12
CA LYS A 66 -0.49 -5.24 -1.06
C LYS A 66 0.38 -6.24 -0.31
N GLN A 67 1.67 -5.96 -0.17
CA GLN A 67 2.67 -6.85 0.41
C GLN A 67 3.35 -6.22 1.63
N VAL A 68 3.60 -7.03 2.64
CA VAL A 68 4.30 -6.67 3.87
C VAL A 68 5.31 -7.73 4.25
N ILE A 69 6.38 -7.31 4.92
CA ILE A 69 7.45 -8.18 5.39
C ILE A 69 7.41 -8.19 6.92
N CYS A 70 7.41 -9.37 7.54
CA CYS A 70 7.46 -9.50 8.99
C CYS A 70 8.81 -9.00 9.51
N ALA A 71 8.82 -8.02 10.41
CA ALA A 71 10.08 -7.51 10.96
C ALA A 71 10.76 -8.52 11.93
N VAL A 72 10.05 -9.57 12.36
CA VAL A 72 10.54 -10.56 13.34
C VAL A 72 11.20 -11.76 12.66
N CYS A 73 10.69 -12.18 11.50
CA CYS A 73 11.13 -13.42 10.84
C CYS A 73 11.30 -13.27 9.33
N ASP A 74 11.27 -12.03 8.82
CA ASP A 74 11.52 -11.64 7.43
C ASP A 74 10.62 -12.32 6.38
N THR A 75 9.51 -12.90 6.83
CA THR A 75 8.52 -13.51 5.93
C THR A 75 7.76 -12.43 5.18
N GLU A 76 7.85 -12.46 3.86
CA GLU A 76 7.03 -11.66 2.95
C GLU A 76 5.65 -12.31 2.76
N GLN A 77 4.59 -11.52 2.90
CA GLN A 77 3.22 -12.00 2.83
C GLN A 77 2.26 -10.88 2.42
N PRO A 78 1.05 -11.23 1.94
CA PRO A 78 -0.01 -10.25 1.77
C PRO A 78 -0.33 -9.53 3.08
N VAL A 79 -0.84 -8.30 2.94
CA VAL A 79 -1.32 -7.49 4.07
C VAL A 79 -2.24 -8.32 4.98
N ALA A 80 -1.78 -8.58 6.20
CA ALA A 80 -2.52 -9.30 7.23
C ALA A 80 -2.10 -8.80 8.63
N GLN A 81 -2.98 -8.96 9.62
CA GLN A 81 -2.67 -8.56 11.00
C GLN A 81 -1.69 -9.51 11.70
N VAL A 82 -1.55 -10.74 11.22
CA VAL A 82 -0.74 -11.79 11.86
C VAL A 82 0.23 -12.37 10.84
N CYS A 83 1.45 -12.67 11.30
CA CYS A 83 2.42 -13.39 10.47
C CYS A 83 1.99 -14.82 10.20
N THR A 84 2.01 -15.22 8.93
CA THR A 84 1.69 -16.59 8.51
C THR A 84 2.76 -17.59 8.96
N ASN A 85 4.01 -17.14 9.13
CA ASN A 85 5.12 -17.97 9.56
C ASN A 85 5.26 -18.02 11.09
N CYS A 86 5.50 -16.88 11.75
CA CYS A 86 5.82 -16.87 13.19
C CYS A 86 4.64 -16.54 14.12
N GLY A 87 3.46 -16.21 13.57
CA GLY A 87 2.25 -15.94 14.35
C GLY A 87 2.24 -14.64 15.15
N VAL A 88 3.24 -13.76 15.01
CA VAL A 88 3.25 -12.46 15.71
C VAL A 88 2.19 -11.53 15.13
N ASN A 89 1.56 -10.73 15.98
CA ASN A 89 0.64 -9.68 15.54
C ASN A 89 1.45 -8.51 14.94
N MET A 90 1.35 -8.25 13.66
CA MET A 90 2.16 -7.22 12.99
C MET A 90 1.71 -5.78 13.26
N GLY A 91 0.62 -5.59 14.01
CA GLY A 91 -0.03 -4.30 14.25
C GLY A 91 -1.27 -4.13 13.37
N ASN A 92 -2.01 -3.04 13.60
CA ASN A 92 -3.23 -2.79 12.85
C ASN A 92 -2.87 -2.27 11.44
N ILE A 93 -2.80 -3.18 10.47
CA ILE A 93 -2.89 -2.76 9.07
C ILE A 93 -4.38 -2.62 8.77
N SER A 94 -4.81 -1.42 8.40
CA SER A 94 -6.17 -1.17 7.96
C SER A 94 -6.45 -1.99 6.70
N ALA A 95 -7.09 -3.15 6.87
CA ALA A 95 -7.49 -4.08 5.82
C ALA A 95 -8.57 -3.52 4.86
N LYS A 96 -8.94 -2.24 5.00
CA LYS A 96 -9.90 -1.58 4.10
C LYS A 96 -9.41 -1.43 2.65
N TYR A 97 -8.16 -1.75 2.36
CA TYR A 97 -7.51 -1.36 1.11
C TYR A 97 -6.97 -2.54 0.28
N ALA A 98 -7.38 -3.77 0.59
CA ALA A 98 -7.07 -4.96 -0.22
C ALA A 98 -8.18 -5.30 -1.25
N ASN A 99 -9.01 -4.33 -1.66
CA ASN A 99 -10.11 -4.60 -2.57
C ASN A 99 -10.13 -3.62 -3.75
N SER A 100 -9.43 -3.97 -4.83
CA SER A 100 -9.73 -3.43 -6.17
C SER A 100 -10.98 -4.09 -6.77
N LEU A 101 -11.71 -4.94 -6.04
CA LEU A 101 -12.97 -5.54 -6.50
C LEU A 101 -14.15 -4.82 -5.85
N MET A 102 -14.76 -3.91 -6.61
CA MET A 102 -16.11 -3.43 -6.37
C MET A 102 -17.02 -4.58 -5.90
N LEU A 103 -17.55 -4.48 -4.68
CA LEU A 103 -18.88 -5.01 -4.38
C LEU A 103 -19.88 -4.12 -5.13
N LEU A 104 -20.04 -4.33 -6.44
CA LEU A 104 -21.27 -3.96 -7.14
C LEU A 104 -22.07 -5.24 -7.37
N ARG A 105 -22.76 -5.65 -6.31
CA ARG A 105 -23.99 -6.43 -6.42
C ARG A 105 -25.06 -5.74 -5.58
N LYS A 106 -25.86 -4.90 -6.24
CA LYS A 106 -27.30 -4.84 -6.03
C LYS A 106 -27.95 -4.95 -7.40
N ASP A 107 -28.25 -6.21 -7.73
CA ASP A 107 -29.42 -6.66 -8.46
C ASP A 107 -29.95 -5.80 -9.61
N SER A 108 -29.68 -6.30 -10.83
CA SER A 108 -30.66 -6.42 -11.90
C SER A 108 -31.56 -5.21 -12.16
N SER A 109 -30.99 -4.11 -12.66
CA SER A 109 -31.68 -3.14 -13.52
C SER A 109 -30.67 -2.22 -14.22
N ILE A 110 -30.66 -2.25 -15.55
CA ILE A 110 -30.09 -1.17 -16.36
C ILE A 110 -30.93 0.08 -16.06
N VAL A 111 -30.33 1.08 -15.44
CA VAL A 111 -30.89 2.43 -15.40
C VAL A 111 -29.97 3.35 -16.18
N MET A 112 -30.27 3.48 -17.47
CA MET A 112 -29.93 4.68 -18.22
C MET A 112 -30.85 5.78 -17.69
N ASN A 113 -30.30 6.77 -16.98
CA ASN A 113 -31.01 8.03 -16.78
C ASN A 113 -30.38 9.08 -17.70
N VAL A 114 -30.89 9.11 -18.92
CA VAL A 114 -30.83 10.26 -19.81
C VAL A 114 -31.94 11.22 -19.37
N GLY A 115 -31.56 12.24 -18.61
CA GLY A 115 -32.41 13.33 -18.18
C GLY A 115 -31.91 14.66 -18.73
N SER A 116 -32.16 14.86 -20.02
CA SER A 116 -32.29 16.12 -20.77
C SER A 116 -31.47 17.35 -20.33
N ALA A 117 -30.25 17.45 -20.85
CA ALA A 117 -29.78 18.63 -21.60
C ALA A 117 -28.42 18.29 -22.23
N GLU A 118 -28.37 18.25 -23.56
CA GLU A 118 -27.16 17.98 -24.33
C GLU A 118 -26.09 19.06 -24.11
N LEU A 119 -24.84 18.62 -23.93
CA LEU A 119 -23.68 19.24 -24.58
C LEU A 119 -22.56 18.21 -24.68
N VAL A 120 -22.45 17.65 -25.88
CA VAL A 120 -21.38 16.77 -26.34
C VAL A 120 -20.18 17.64 -26.72
N VAL A 121 -19.04 17.56 -26.03
CA VAL A 121 -17.72 17.77 -26.65
C VAL A 121 -16.62 16.96 -25.93
N ALA A 122 -16.08 16.00 -26.68
CA ALA A 122 -14.70 15.48 -26.75
C ALA A 122 -13.77 15.33 -25.52
N LYS A 123 -13.28 14.08 -25.37
CA LYS A 123 -11.86 13.66 -25.16
C LYS A 123 -10.85 14.72 -24.72
N LEU A 124 -10.17 14.45 -23.60
CA LEU A 124 -8.69 14.50 -23.44
C LEU A 124 -8.31 13.53 -22.31
N PHE A 125 -8.04 12.26 -22.60
CA PHE A 125 -6.68 11.68 -22.68
C PHE A 125 -5.70 12.14 -21.58
N SER A 126 -5.43 11.21 -20.66
CA SER A 126 -4.16 10.90 -20.00
C SER A 126 -3.16 12.05 -19.79
N LEU A 127 -2.99 12.48 -18.54
CA LEU A 127 -1.88 13.32 -18.07
C LEU A 127 -0.53 12.59 -18.02
N GLN A 128 -0.33 11.49 -18.75
CA GLN A 128 0.90 10.69 -18.68
C GLN A 128 1.82 10.80 -19.92
N GLU A 129 1.40 11.46 -21.00
CA GLU A 129 2.20 11.54 -22.24
C GLU A 129 2.81 12.92 -22.55
N VAL A 130 2.71 13.91 -21.64
CA VAL A 130 3.32 15.24 -21.86
C VAL A 130 4.76 15.31 -21.35
N TRP A 131 5.21 14.36 -20.52
CA TRP A 131 6.59 14.32 -20.05
C TRP A 131 7.59 13.90 -21.14
N PHE A 132 7.16 13.13 -22.15
CA PHE A 132 8.08 12.66 -23.21
C PHE A 132 8.47 13.73 -24.24
N LEU A 133 7.75 14.85 -24.34
CA LEU A 133 8.06 15.91 -25.33
C LEU A 133 8.92 17.07 -24.81
N LEU A 134 9.19 17.17 -23.50
CA LEU A 134 10.03 18.25 -22.95
C LEU A 134 11.52 17.87 -22.80
N CYS A 135 11.92 16.64 -23.12
CA CYS A 135 13.31 16.18 -23.03
C CYS A 135 14.08 16.13 -24.37
N ASN A 136 13.55 16.61 -25.50
CA ASN A 136 14.24 16.52 -26.80
C ASN A 136 14.35 17.82 -27.61
N ILE A 137 14.27 19.00 -26.98
CA ILE A 137 14.62 20.27 -27.63
C ILE A 137 15.76 20.92 -26.84
N SER A 138 16.94 20.33 -26.96
CA SER A 138 18.25 20.96 -26.74
C SER A 138 19.32 20.06 -27.35
N SER A 139 19.38 20.05 -28.69
CA SER A 139 20.57 19.80 -29.53
C SER A 139 20.25 20.24 -30.95
#